data_AF-K2GUK8-F1
#
_entry.id   AF-K2GUK8-F1
#
_cell.length_a   1.000
_cell.length_b   1.000
_cell.length_c   1.000
_cell.angle_alpha   90.00
_cell.angle_beta   90.00
_cell.angle_gamma   90.00
#
_symmetry.space_group_name_H-M   'P 1'
#
loop_
_entity.id
_entity.type
_entity.pdbx_description
1 polymer ?
#
loop_
_entity_poly.entity_id
_entity_poly.type
_entity_poly.pdbx_seq_one_letter_code
_entity_poly.pdbx_strand_id
1 'polypeptide(L)'
;MSMLIPNWKPLGESPFTQLVRMNAALEEILDQPDLLTELRTNNDLQQYICSQANIHKMVSFVCGHGQVKHQILSGAVLSSGIGCVVDAVFLDDQTGLYMLKQLTIKNKRLSGMTLDLLCKVLSSLLIPIQSKEFVLVQAVDGFLEGLISYMESYSVCDYIIALLKLDVFHMNSRSIQWFCEHGFITMLLNSFLEENISIDKVESAARIIDEIVIWRHSHQIGAAANIFVDFFNIDKNLEQFIYCVFSTTIKTVQENGLLIISDMLASNTSRSELCTIPIGGLPAIYKNLVKHFDSIKRLLTTSTESNNGQVGQTKIKLSFIVLSLLLSNYSVIYKLVDEFGFIQSLLDIFYDERHQCTIFRQIVYDIINTIVQRPVTEIKYQLLRDNKFLEKSVEFDKRAIEFHHQYHYYPDYYLINSTLMFDIYNNRELTSSKFSASINNDLFLNYVTEVIIPRNEEKSTYFEQKHIPDNYFDSNTYTNFLLNSQKRGDDDDF
;
A
#
# COMPACT_ATOMS: atom_id res chain seq x y z
N MET A 1 30.04 -65.93 8.23
CA MET A 1 29.65 -66.28 6.84
C MET A 1 29.22 -64.99 6.16
N SER A 2 30.04 -64.54 5.22
CA SER A 2 29.82 -63.40 4.34
C SER A 2 28.86 -63.78 3.21
N MET A 3 27.82 -62.98 2.97
CA MET A 3 27.18 -62.84 1.66
C MET A 3 26.79 -61.36 1.53
N LEU A 4 27.68 -60.55 0.95
CA LEU A 4 27.64 -60.11 -0.45
C LEU A 4 26.65 -58.96 -0.65
N ILE A 5 27.12 -57.76 -0.32
CA ILE A 5 26.67 -56.51 -0.94
C ILE A 5 27.14 -56.56 -2.40
N PRO A 6 26.26 -56.48 -3.41
CA PRO A 6 26.70 -56.30 -4.77
C PRO A 6 27.19 -54.85 -4.94
N ASN A 7 28.51 -54.71 -5.05
CA ASN A 7 29.17 -53.53 -5.60
C ASN A 7 28.75 -53.33 -7.06
N TRP A 8 27.85 -52.38 -7.32
CA TRP A 8 27.71 -51.73 -8.63
C TRP A 8 27.46 -50.23 -8.41
N LYS A 9 28.53 -49.46 -8.23
CA LYS A 9 28.52 -48.03 -8.58
C LYS A 9 28.98 -47.93 -10.03
N PRO A 10 28.13 -47.54 -10.98
CA PRO A 10 28.64 -46.79 -12.11
C PRO A 10 29.17 -45.47 -11.54
N LEU A 11 30.48 -45.25 -11.66
CA LEU A 11 31.07 -43.94 -11.43
C LEU A 11 30.39 -42.94 -12.39
N GLY A 12 29.50 -42.10 -11.85
CA GLY A 12 28.81 -41.06 -12.60
C GLY A 12 27.28 -41.09 -12.57
N GLU A 13 26.64 -42.10 -11.96
CA GLU A 13 25.18 -42.13 -11.85
C GLU A 13 24.70 -41.51 -10.53
N SER A 14 23.75 -40.58 -10.65
CA SER A 14 23.18 -39.85 -9.51
C SER A 14 22.49 -40.78 -8.51
N PRO A 15 22.60 -40.55 -7.19
CA PRO A 15 21.84 -41.29 -6.18
C PRO A 15 20.34 -41.30 -6.45
N PHE A 16 19.81 -40.22 -7.02
CA PHE A 16 18.41 -40.10 -7.38
C PHE A 16 18.01 -41.06 -8.51
N THR A 17 18.84 -41.21 -9.55
CA THR A 17 18.58 -42.16 -10.65
C THR A 17 18.56 -43.60 -10.15
N GLN A 18 19.41 -43.94 -9.18
CA GLN A 18 19.42 -45.27 -8.56
C GLN A 18 18.13 -45.52 -7.75
N LEU A 19 17.73 -44.56 -6.91
CA LEU A 19 16.51 -44.65 -6.12
C LEU A 19 15.26 -44.76 -6.99
N VAL A 20 15.16 -43.98 -8.06
CA VAL A 20 14.05 -44.04 -9.02
C VAL A 20 13.96 -45.41 -9.67
N ARG A 21 15.08 -45.99 -10.13
CA ARG A 21 15.11 -47.34 -10.72
C ARG A 21 14.77 -48.45 -9.74
N MET A 22 15.07 -48.25 -8.45
CA MET A 22 14.70 -49.19 -7.39
C MET A 22 13.24 -49.06 -6.94
N ASN A 23 12.44 -48.18 -7.57
CA ASN A 23 11.07 -47.87 -7.16
C ASN A 23 10.99 -47.46 -5.68
N ALA A 24 11.96 -46.65 -5.22
CA ALA A 24 11.94 -46.08 -3.88
C ALA A 24 10.62 -45.33 -3.61
N ALA A 25 10.20 -45.27 -2.35
CA ALA A 25 9.03 -44.50 -1.97
C ALA A 25 9.30 -42.99 -2.11
N LEU A 26 8.27 -42.19 -2.39
CA LEU A 26 8.39 -40.74 -2.51
C LEU A 26 9.08 -40.10 -1.30
N GLU A 27 8.73 -40.55 -0.10
CA GLU A 27 9.31 -40.07 1.16
C GLU A 27 10.84 -40.27 1.20
N GLU A 28 11.34 -41.40 0.70
CA GLU A 28 12.77 -41.69 0.65
C GLU A 28 13.51 -40.77 -0.32
N ILE A 29 12.84 -40.37 -1.41
CA ILE A 29 13.36 -39.41 -2.39
C ILE A 29 13.33 -37.99 -1.84
N LEU A 30 12.24 -37.59 -1.18
CA LEU A 30 12.10 -36.27 -0.53
C LEU A 30 13.16 -36.06 0.55
N ASP A 31 13.57 -37.12 1.23
CA ASP A 31 14.55 -37.10 2.31
C ASP A 31 16.00 -36.95 1.84
N GLN A 32 16.27 -37.06 0.53
CA GLN A 32 17.63 -36.93 0.02
C GLN A 32 18.09 -35.47 0.00
N PRO A 33 19.36 -35.20 0.37
CA PRO A 33 19.96 -33.88 0.21
C PRO A 33 20.05 -33.50 -1.28
N ASP A 34 20.09 -32.20 -1.56
CA ASP A 34 20.26 -31.64 -2.92
C ASP A 34 19.16 -31.99 -3.94
N LEU A 35 18.01 -32.51 -3.48
CA LEU A 35 16.87 -32.87 -4.34
C LEU A 35 16.48 -31.76 -5.32
N LEU A 36 16.34 -30.52 -4.86
CA LEU A 36 15.94 -29.40 -5.73
C LEU A 36 16.99 -29.07 -6.79
N THR A 37 18.27 -29.26 -6.48
CA THR A 37 19.37 -29.06 -7.42
C THR A 37 19.32 -30.12 -8.51
N GLU A 38 19.17 -31.37 -8.11
CA GLU A 38 19.12 -32.50 -9.03
C GLU A 38 17.85 -32.49 -9.90
N LEU A 39 16.70 -32.12 -9.31
CA LEU A 39 15.42 -32.07 -10.00
C LEU A 39 15.41 -31.09 -11.18
N ARG A 40 16.33 -30.12 -11.22
CA ARG A 40 16.45 -29.17 -12.36
C ARG A 40 17.09 -29.79 -13.60
N THR A 41 17.86 -30.86 -13.47
CA THR A 41 18.69 -31.40 -14.55
C THR A 41 18.46 -32.88 -14.82
N ASN A 42 17.89 -33.63 -13.87
CA ASN A 42 17.72 -35.08 -13.96
C ASN A 42 16.32 -35.46 -14.49
N ASN A 43 16.25 -35.89 -15.75
CA ASN A 43 14.99 -36.23 -16.42
C ASN A 43 14.24 -37.42 -15.79
N ASP A 44 14.96 -38.45 -15.32
CA ASP A 44 14.35 -39.62 -14.69
C ASP A 44 13.66 -39.23 -13.37
N LEU A 45 14.34 -38.37 -12.58
CA LEU A 45 13.79 -37.82 -11.35
C LEU A 45 12.60 -36.89 -11.64
N GLN A 46 12.70 -36.04 -12.66
CA GLN A 46 11.57 -35.20 -13.09
C GLN A 46 10.36 -36.05 -13.46
N GLN A 47 10.52 -37.09 -14.27
CA GLN A 47 9.43 -37.98 -14.66
C GLN A 47 8.79 -38.70 -13.47
N TYR A 48 9.61 -39.17 -12.52
CA TYR A 48 9.12 -39.81 -11.30
C TYR A 48 8.33 -38.82 -10.41
N ILE A 49 8.92 -37.66 -10.10
CA ILE A 49 8.31 -36.64 -9.23
C ILE A 49 7.03 -36.08 -9.86
N CYS A 50 7.04 -35.86 -11.18
CA CYS A 50 5.92 -35.31 -11.94
C CYS A 50 4.85 -36.36 -12.30
N SER A 51 4.98 -37.60 -11.83
CA SER A 51 3.90 -38.58 -11.98
C SER A 51 2.68 -38.16 -11.15
N GLN A 52 1.48 -38.40 -11.69
CA GLN A 52 0.20 -37.98 -11.07
C GLN A 52 0.08 -38.47 -9.61
N ALA A 53 0.47 -39.72 -9.33
CA ALA A 53 0.42 -40.28 -7.99
C ALA A 53 1.33 -39.53 -7.00
N ASN A 54 2.55 -39.18 -7.41
CA ASN A 54 3.51 -38.49 -6.55
C ASN A 54 3.15 -37.02 -6.37
N ILE A 55 2.71 -36.33 -7.42
CA ILE A 55 2.17 -34.97 -7.31
C ILE A 55 0.98 -34.93 -6.35
N HIS A 56 0.01 -35.84 -6.50
CA HIS A 56 -1.14 -35.91 -5.61
C HIS A 56 -0.73 -36.19 -4.15
N LYS A 57 0.25 -37.07 -3.94
CA LYS A 57 0.77 -37.39 -2.60
C LYS A 57 1.49 -36.20 -1.97
N MET A 58 2.32 -35.47 -2.72
CA MET A 58 2.97 -34.24 -2.25
C MET A 58 1.95 -33.15 -1.90
N VAL A 59 0.92 -32.98 -2.73
CA VAL A 59 -0.18 -32.04 -2.48
C VAL A 59 -0.95 -32.42 -1.22
N SER A 60 -1.24 -33.71 -1.03
CA SER A 60 -1.85 -34.21 0.21
C SER A 60 -0.99 -33.90 1.43
N PHE A 61 0.34 -34.04 1.34
CA PHE A 61 1.25 -33.65 2.40
C PHE A 61 1.17 -32.15 2.73
N VAL A 62 1.21 -31.28 1.72
CA VAL A 62 1.06 -29.81 1.92
C VAL A 62 -0.30 -29.45 2.54
N CYS A 63 -1.34 -30.23 2.26
CA CYS A 63 -2.68 -30.05 2.84
C CYS A 63 -2.81 -30.59 4.28
N GLY A 64 -1.70 -30.97 4.93
CA GLY A 64 -1.65 -31.34 6.34
C GLY A 64 -1.74 -32.85 6.60
N HIS A 65 -1.69 -33.69 5.56
CA HIS A 65 -1.61 -35.14 5.74
C HIS A 65 -0.15 -35.58 5.95
N GLY A 66 0.06 -36.66 6.69
CA GLY A 66 1.41 -37.21 6.91
C GLY A 66 2.27 -36.43 7.91
N GLN A 67 3.56 -36.76 7.94
CA GLN A 67 4.52 -36.17 8.89
C GLN A 67 4.93 -34.76 8.49
N VAL A 68 5.12 -33.87 9.48
CA VAL A 68 5.52 -32.46 9.33
C VAL A 68 6.72 -32.30 8.38
N LYS A 69 7.73 -33.17 8.50
CA LYS A 69 8.92 -33.19 7.63
C LYS A 69 8.55 -33.28 6.15
N HIS A 70 7.64 -34.19 5.79
CA HIS A 70 7.23 -34.39 4.40
C HIS A 70 6.33 -33.25 3.90
N GLN A 71 5.60 -32.55 4.77
CA GLN A 71 4.86 -31.34 4.39
C GLN A 71 5.83 -30.24 3.93
N ILE A 72 6.90 -30.01 4.70
CA ILE A 72 7.93 -29.00 4.37
C ILE A 72 8.65 -29.35 3.07
N LEU A 73 9.12 -30.59 2.94
CA LEU A 73 9.87 -31.05 1.77
C LEU A 73 9.01 -31.00 0.50
N SER A 74 7.75 -31.46 0.59
CA SER A 74 6.80 -31.37 -0.52
C SER A 74 6.49 -29.93 -0.89
N GLY A 75 6.28 -29.07 0.12
CA GLY A 75 6.09 -27.64 -0.09
C GLY A 75 7.27 -27.01 -0.84
N ALA A 76 8.51 -27.37 -0.48
CA ALA A 76 9.71 -26.86 -1.15
C ALA A 76 9.82 -27.31 -2.62
N VAL A 77 9.46 -28.57 -2.92
CA VAL A 77 9.43 -29.09 -4.31
C VAL A 77 8.34 -28.39 -5.12
N LEU A 78 7.12 -28.33 -4.60
CA LEU A 78 5.97 -27.73 -5.29
C LEU A 78 6.11 -26.22 -5.47
N SER A 79 6.76 -25.52 -4.53
CA SER A 79 7.03 -24.08 -4.63
C SER A 79 8.35 -23.74 -5.36
N SER A 80 9.02 -24.72 -5.99
CA SER A 80 10.38 -24.55 -6.53
C SER A 80 10.48 -23.72 -7.81
N GLY A 81 9.35 -23.50 -8.51
CA GLY A 81 9.30 -22.85 -9.82
C GLY A 81 9.90 -23.68 -10.96
N ILE A 82 10.16 -24.98 -10.74
CA ILE A 82 10.64 -25.89 -11.78
C ILE A 82 9.48 -26.19 -12.73
N GLY A 83 9.64 -25.85 -14.02
CA GLY A 83 8.56 -25.88 -15.02
C GLY A 83 7.79 -27.20 -15.09
N CYS A 84 8.47 -28.35 -15.09
CA CYS A 84 7.80 -29.64 -15.16
C CYS A 84 6.93 -29.96 -13.92
N VAL A 85 7.34 -29.49 -12.73
CA VAL A 85 6.54 -29.66 -11.50
C VAL A 85 5.29 -28.79 -11.55
N VAL A 86 5.45 -27.54 -11.97
CA VAL A 86 4.36 -26.58 -12.16
C VAL A 86 3.34 -27.15 -13.15
N ASP A 87 3.80 -27.58 -14.31
CA ASP A 87 2.95 -28.17 -15.34
C ASP A 87 2.22 -29.39 -14.79
N ALA A 88 2.93 -30.28 -14.08
CA ALA A 88 2.36 -31.52 -13.56
C ALA A 88 1.25 -31.32 -12.51
N VAL A 89 1.28 -30.23 -11.74
CA VAL A 89 0.20 -29.88 -10.81
C VAL A 89 -1.10 -29.54 -11.55
N PHE A 90 -1.00 -28.96 -12.74
CA PHE A 90 -2.15 -28.54 -13.57
C PHE A 90 -2.34 -29.38 -14.85
N LEU A 91 -1.64 -30.50 -14.98
CA LEU A 91 -1.89 -31.50 -16.03
C LEU A 91 -3.23 -32.22 -15.80
N ASP A 92 -3.64 -32.34 -14.54
CA ASP A 92 -4.94 -32.86 -14.10
C ASP A 92 -5.59 -31.84 -13.16
N ASP A 93 -6.59 -31.11 -13.64
CA ASP A 93 -7.28 -30.02 -12.92
C ASP A 93 -7.73 -30.44 -11.51
N GLN A 94 -7.96 -31.75 -11.28
CA GLN A 94 -8.36 -32.29 -9.98
C GLN A 94 -7.35 -32.02 -8.86
N THR A 95 -6.05 -32.01 -9.15
CA THR A 95 -5.02 -31.84 -8.10
C THR A 95 -4.91 -30.38 -7.64
N GLY A 96 -4.93 -29.43 -8.59
CA GLY A 96 -5.04 -28.01 -8.27
C GLY A 96 -6.35 -27.68 -7.54
N LEU A 97 -7.48 -28.22 -8.02
CA LEU A 97 -8.79 -28.04 -7.36
C LEU A 97 -8.80 -28.59 -5.93
N TYR A 98 -8.13 -29.71 -5.68
CA TYR A 98 -8.04 -30.27 -4.32
C TYR A 98 -7.39 -29.31 -3.33
N MET A 99 -6.30 -28.64 -3.73
CA MET A 99 -5.62 -27.63 -2.91
C MET A 99 -6.53 -26.43 -2.62
N LEU A 100 -7.12 -25.85 -3.65
CA LEU A 100 -8.01 -24.69 -3.52
C LEU A 100 -9.22 -25.02 -2.64
N LYS A 101 -9.80 -26.22 -2.78
CA LYS A 101 -10.92 -26.68 -1.96
C LYS A 101 -10.57 -26.78 -0.48
N GLN A 102 -9.31 -27.01 -0.09
CA GLN A 102 -8.94 -27.05 1.34
C GLN A 102 -9.25 -25.73 2.06
N LEU A 103 -9.18 -24.60 1.36
CA LEU A 103 -9.50 -23.28 1.92
C LEU A 103 -11.01 -23.08 2.13
N THR A 104 -11.85 -23.92 1.54
CA THR A 104 -13.32 -23.81 1.58
C THR A 104 -14.00 -24.79 2.53
N ILE A 105 -13.25 -25.73 3.12
CA ILE A 105 -13.83 -26.79 3.95
C ILE A 105 -14.41 -26.18 5.23
N LYS A 106 -15.74 -26.14 5.30
CA LYS A 106 -16.47 -25.68 6.49
C LYS A 106 -16.11 -26.53 7.71
N ASN A 107 -15.95 -25.88 8.86
CA ASN A 107 -15.66 -26.51 10.17
C ASN A 107 -14.28 -27.19 10.30
N LYS A 108 -13.37 -27.03 9.34
CA LYS A 108 -11.97 -27.47 9.47
C LYS A 108 -11.07 -26.24 9.35
N ARG A 109 -10.48 -25.79 10.47
CA ARG A 109 -9.39 -24.82 10.44
C ARG A 109 -8.07 -25.53 10.15
N LEU A 110 -7.40 -25.12 9.07
CA LEU A 110 -6.02 -25.55 8.81
C LEU A 110 -5.10 -25.03 9.91
N SER A 111 -4.05 -25.79 10.23
CA SER A 111 -3.00 -25.31 11.12
C SER A 111 -2.24 -24.15 10.45
N GLY A 112 -1.69 -23.22 11.22
CA GLY A 112 -0.95 -22.07 10.67
C GLY A 112 0.16 -22.51 9.70
N MET A 113 0.97 -23.50 10.08
CA MET A 113 2.02 -24.05 9.23
C MET A 113 1.48 -24.66 7.92
N THR A 114 0.38 -25.42 8.00
CA THR A 114 -0.25 -26.03 6.81
C THR A 114 -0.78 -24.95 5.87
N LEU A 115 -1.42 -23.92 6.42
CA LEU A 115 -1.93 -22.79 5.66
C LEU A 115 -0.80 -22.01 4.98
N ASP A 116 0.27 -21.71 5.71
CA ASP A 116 1.44 -21.00 5.17
C ASP A 116 2.09 -21.76 4.02
N LEU A 117 2.28 -23.08 4.18
CA LEU A 117 2.82 -23.94 3.12
C LEU A 117 1.89 -24.00 1.91
N LEU A 118 0.58 -24.12 2.13
CA LEU A 118 -0.41 -24.16 1.06
C LEU A 118 -0.42 -22.84 0.27
N CYS A 119 -0.49 -21.69 0.94
CA CYS A 119 -0.45 -20.37 0.31
C CYS A 119 0.86 -20.09 -0.41
N LYS A 120 1.99 -20.59 0.11
CA LYS A 120 3.28 -20.50 -0.56
C LYS A 120 3.29 -21.30 -1.87
N VAL A 121 2.80 -22.53 -1.84
CA VAL A 121 2.72 -23.38 -3.04
C VAL A 121 1.80 -22.75 -4.07
N LEU A 122 0.59 -22.35 -3.67
CA LEU A 122 -0.37 -21.70 -4.57
C LEU A 122 0.21 -20.39 -5.16
N SER A 123 0.82 -19.53 -4.35
CA SER A 123 1.49 -18.31 -4.85
C SER A 123 2.58 -18.60 -5.88
N SER A 124 3.40 -19.65 -5.67
CA SER A 124 4.44 -20.04 -6.63
C SER A 124 3.87 -20.57 -7.95
N LEU A 125 2.67 -21.15 -7.92
CA LEU A 125 1.98 -21.71 -9.07
C LEU A 125 1.30 -20.63 -9.95
N LEU A 126 1.13 -19.41 -9.44
CA LEU A 126 0.61 -18.25 -10.17
C LEU A 126 1.60 -17.59 -11.14
N ILE A 127 2.91 -17.78 -10.94
CA ILE A 127 4.01 -17.10 -11.67
C ILE A 127 4.13 -17.46 -13.19
N PRO A 128 3.81 -18.66 -13.67
CA PRO A 128 3.96 -19.02 -15.08
C PRO A 128 2.94 -18.33 -16.02
N ILE A 129 3.39 -18.01 -17.25
CA ILE A 129 2.73 -17.19 -18.31
C ILE A 129 1.30 -17.65 -18.73
N GLN A 130 0.82 -18.80 -18.27
CA GLN A 130 -0.47 -19.39 -18.63
C GLN A 130 -1.25 -19.86 -17.38
N SER A 131 -1.55 -18.98 -16.43
CA SER A 131 -2.15 -19.35 -15.14
C SER A 131 -3.58 -19.93 -15.28
N LYS A 132 -3.68 -21.21 -15.62
CA LYS A 132 -4.88 -22.05 -15.46
C LYS A 132 -5.40 -22.02 -14.02
N GLU A 133 -4.54 -21.72 -13.05
CA GLU A 133 -4.91 -21.62 -11.65
C GLU A 133 -6.06 -20.64 -11.42
N PHE A 134 -6.06 -19.47 -12.06
CA PHE A 134 -7.15 -18.52 -11.84
C PHE A 134 -8.49 -19.04 -12.37
N VAL A 135 -8.47 -19.80 -13.48
CA VAL A 135 -9.66 -20.50 -13.97
C VAL A 135 -10.15 -21.53 -12.94
N LEU A 136 -9.24 -22.22 -12.25
CA LEU A 136 -9.61 -23.15 -11.18
C LEU A 136 -10.12 -22.41 -9.94
N VAL A 137 -9.55 -21.25 -9.58
CA VAL A 137 -10.07 -20.38 -8.51
C VAL A 137 -11.52 -20.01 -8.78
N GLN A 138 -11.82 -19.60 -10.01
CA GLN A 138 -13.17 -19.26 -10.45
C GLN A 138 -14.15 -20.45 -10.44
N ALA A 139 -13.64 -21.69 -10.49
CA ALA A 139 -14.44 -22.90 -10.49
C ALA A 139 -14.73 -23.47 -9.08
N VAL A 140 -14.14 -22.89 -8.02
CA VAL A 140 -14.34 -23.35 -6.64
C VAL A 140 -15.40 -22.50 -5.94
N ASP A 141 -16.57 -23.09 -5.74
CA ASP A 141 -17.67 -22.45 -4.99
C ASP A 141 -17.24 -22.06 -3.57
N GLY A 142 -17.54 -20.84 -3.17
CA GLY A 142 -17.24 -20.33 -1.83
C GLY A 142 -15.74 -20.09 -1.57
N PHE A 143 -14.92 -20.06 -2.62
CA PHE A 143 -13.48 -19.85 -2.51
C PHE A 143 -13.14 -18.55 -1.79
N LEU A 144 -13.78 -17.44 -2.21
CA LEU A 144 -13.49 -16.12 -1.66
C LEU A 144 -13.87 -16.04 -0.18
N GLU A 145 -15.03 -16.56 0.21
CA GLU A 145 -15.46 -16.63 1.61
C GLU A 145 -14.53 -17.50 2.46
N GLY A 146 -14.09 -18.63 1.90
CA GLY A 146 -13.09 -19.51 2.53
C GLY A 146 -11.77 -18.78 2.77
N LEU A 147 -11.27 -18.09 1.75
CA LEU A 147 -10.03 -17.32 1.80
C LEU A 147 -10.11 -16.17 2.82
N ILE A 148 -11.18 -15.38 2.79
CA ILE A 148 -11.42 -14.28 3.73
C ILE A 148 -11.52 -14.78 5.18
N SER A 149 -12.01 -16.00 5.41
CA SER A 149 -12.09 -16.57 6.76
C SER A 149 -10.72 -16.80 7.42
N TYR A 150 -9.65 -16.80 6.63
CA TYR A 150 -8.25 -16.89 7.06
C TYR A 150 -7.46 -15.59 6.84
N MET A 151 -8.11 -14.47 6.55
CA MET A 151 -7.43 -13.19 6.24
C MET A 151 -6.55 -12.65 7.38
N GLU A 152 -6.70 -13.17 8.60
CA GLU A 152 -5.77 -12.91 9.72
C GLU A 152 -4.35 -13.48 9.48
N SER A 153 -4.20 -14.45 8.59
CA SER A 153 -2.91 -15.00 8.20
C SER A 153 -2.24 -14.11 7.14
N TYR A 154 -1.01 -13.67 7.44
CA TYR A 154 -0.19 -12.90 6.50
C TYR A 154 0.03 -13.65 5.17
N SER A 155 0.21 -14.98 5.21
CA SER A 155 0.37 -15.82 4.01
C SER A 155 -0.87 -15.81 3.12
N VAL A 156 -2.06 -15.76 3.73
CA VAL A 156 -3.33 -15.64 3.00
C VAL A 156 -3.47 -14.24 2.40
N CYS A 157 -3.14 -13.20 3.15
CA CYS A 157 -3.09 -11.83 2.65
C CYS A 157 -2.16 -11.72 1.43
N ASP A 158 -0.95 -12.29 1.50
CA ASP A 158 0.00 -12.31 0.39
C ASP A 158 -0.54 -13.07 -0.83
N TYR A 159 -1.24 -14.18 -0.62
CA TYR A 159 -1.84 -14.93 -1.72
C TYR A 159 -3.02 -14.19 -2.36
N ILE A 160 -3.86 -13.49 -1.58
CA ILE A 160 -4.90 -12.60 -2.11
C ILE A 160 -4.27 -11.52 -3.00
N ILE A 161 -3.22 -10.87 -2.50
CA ILE A 161 -2.46 -9.85 -3.25
C ILE A 161 -1.89 -10.47 -4.53
N ALA A 162 -1.31 -11.67 -4.48
CA ALA A 162 -0.78 -12.36 -5.66
C ALA A 162 -1.88 -12.65 -6.72
N LEU A 163 -3.07 -13.07 -6.30
CA LEU A 163 -4.22 -13.30 -7.19
C LEU A 163 -4.69 -11.99 -7.85
N LEU A 164 -4.81 -10.91 -7.09
CA LEU A 164 -5.18 -9.59 -7.62
C LEU A 164 -4.11 -9.04 -8.56
N LYS A 165 -2.83 -9.37 -8.31
CA LYS A 165 -1.70 -8.99 -9.16
C LYS A 165 -1.62 -9.80 -10.48
N LEU A 166 -2.50 -10.77 -10.70
CA LEU A 166 -2.55 -11.45 -12.00
C LEU A 166 -2.90 -10.49 -13.15
N ASP A 167 -3.70 -9.45 -12.89
CA ASP A 167 -4.05 -8.43 -13.89
C ASP A 167 -2.80 -7.69 -14.42
N VAL A 168 -1.68 -7.70 -13.67
CA VAL A 168 -0.38 -7.12 -14.09
C VAL A 168 0.33 -8.00 -15.12
N PHE A 169 0.31 -9.32 -14.88
CA PHE A 169 1.08 -10.28 -15.66
C PHE A 169 0.25 -10.86 -16.83
N HIS A 170 -1.08 -10.83 -16.71
CA HIS A 170 -2.03 -11.41 -17.63
C HIS A 170 -3.21 -10.44 -17.85
N MET A 171 -3.11 -9.61 -18.89
CA MET A 171 -4.11 -8.56 -19.20
C MET A 171 -5.55 -9.07 -19.39
N ASN A 172 -5.75 -10.38 -19.54
CA ASN A 172 -7.07 -11.01 -19.69
C ASN A 172 -7.59 -11.71 -18.41
N SER A 173 -6.84 -11.73 -17.31
CA SER A 173 -7.27 -12.47 -16.10
C SER A 173 -8.48 -11.83 -15.43
N ARG A 174 -8.61 -10.50 -15.48
CA ARG A 174 -9.72 -9.73 -14.87
C ARG A 174 -9.92 -10.10 -13.40
N SER A 175 -8.84 -10.37 -12.68
CA SER A 175 -8.91 -10.92 -11.33
C SER A 175 -9.51 -9.92 -10.35
N ILE A 176 -9.14 -8.64 -10.43
CA ILE A 176 -9.74 -7.58 -9.60
C ILE A 176 -11.24 -7.48 -9.85
N GLN A 177 -11.66 -7.50 -11.13
CA GLN A 177 -13.08 -7.45 -11.49
C GLN A 177 -13.85 -8.63 -10.90
N TRP A 178 -13.34 -9.85 -11.04
CA TRP A 178 -13.99 -11.05 -10.50
C TRP A 178 -14.14 -10.98 -8.97
N PHE A 179 -13.09 -10.57 -8.25
CA PHE A 179 -13.16 -10.39 -6.79
C PHE A 179 -14.25 -9.36 -6.42
N CYS A 180 -14.31 -8.23 -7.12
CA CYS A 180 -15.31 -7.19 -6.87
C CYS A 180 -16.75 -7.68 -7.10
N GLU A 181 -16.98 -8.40 -8.20
CA GLU A 181 -18.29 -8.99 -8.54
C GLU A 181 -18.76 -10.03 -7.50
N HIS A 182 -17.83 -10.67 -6.79
CA HIS A 182 -18.11 -11.65 -5.72
C HIS A 182 -18.14 -11.02 -4.31
N GLY A 183 -18.27 -9.69 -4.22
CA GLY A 183 -18.48 -9.00 -2.94
C GLY A 183 -17.23 -8.84 -2.07
N PHE A 184 -16.04 -8.94 -2.67
CA PHE A 184 -14.77 -8.80 -1.95
C PHE A 184 -14.68 -7.50 -1.14
N ILE A 185 -15.10 -6.37 -1.72
CA ILE A 185 -15.07 -5.08 -1.02
C ILE A 185 -15.96 -5.12 0.22
N THR A 186 -17.17 -5.65 0.11
CA THR A 186 -18.08 -5.82 1.24
C THR A 186 -17.41 -6.65 2.35
N MET A 187 -16.69 -7.72 1.98
CA MET A 187 -15.97 -8.57 2.94
C MET A 187 -14.80 -7.84 3.62
N LEU A 188 -14.05 -7.01 2.89
CA LEU A 188 -12.99 -6.18 3.45
C LEU A 188 -13.54 -5.11 4.40
N LEU A 189 -14.61 -4.40 4.01
CA LEU A 189 -15.22 -3.38 4.87
C LEU A 189 -15.84 -4.01 6.13
N ASN A 190 -16.41 -5.21 6.01
CA ASN A 190 -16.97 -5.94 7.15
C ASN A 190 -15.96 -6.29 8.23
N SER A 191 -14.66 -6.42 7.92
CA SER A 191 -13.66 -6.68 8.96
C SER A 191 -13.58 -5.56 10.02
N PHE A 192 -14.05 -4.36 9.69
CA PHE A 192 -14.14 -3.22 10.61
C PHE A 192 -15.48 -3.15 11.36
N LEU A 193 -16.48 -3.90 10.90
CA LEU A 193 -17.88 -3.81 11.36
C LEU A 193 -18.31 -5.01 12.22
N GLU A 194 -17.42 -5.98 12.42
CA GLU A 194 -17.67 -7.17 13.25
C GLU A 194 -17.81 -6.81 14.74
N GLU A 195 -18.66 -7.53 15.48
CA GLU A 195 -18.83 -7.33 16.92
C GLU A 195 -17.53 -7.60 17.71
N ASN A 196 -16.79 -8.63 17.28
CA ASN A 196 -15.47 -8.99 17.82
C ASN A 196 -14.39 -8.70 16.78
N ILE A 197 -14.00 -7.43 16.68
CA ILE A 197 -13.03 -6.97 15.68
C ILE A 197 -11.67 -7.65 15.90
N SER A 198 -11.19 -8.32 14.85
CA SER A 198 -9.82 -8.85 14.77
C SER A 198 -8.87 -7.81 14.20
N ILE A 199 -7.81 -7.48 14.94
CA ILE A 199 -6.82 -6.47 14.52
C ILE A 199 -6.02 -6.95 13.31
N ASP A 200 -5.59 -8.22 13.29
CA ASP A 200 -4.83 -8.80 12.19
C ASP A 200 -5.66 -8.79 10.89
N LYS A 201 -6.97 -9.01 11.00
CA LYS A 201 -7.91 -8.94 9.88
C LYS A 201 -8.06 -7.51 9.35
N VAL A 202 -8.15 -6.53 10.25
CA VAL A 202 -8.22 -5.10 9.91
C VAL A 202 -6.94 -4.62 9.21
N GLU A 203 -5.77 -5.01 9.72
CA GLU A 203 -4.48 -4.67 9.12
C GLU A 203 -4.32 -5.32 7.74
N SER A 204 -4.72 -6.59 7.59
CA SER A 204 -4.69 -7.28 6.29
C SER A 204 -5.63 -6.64 5.27
N ALA A 205 -6.84 -6.24 5.68
CA ALA A 205 -7.77 -5.53 4.81
C ALA A 205 -7.20 -4.18 4.35
N ALA A 206 -6.59 -3.41 5.26
CA ALA A 206 -5.95 -2.15 4.90
C ALA A 206 -4.78 -2.35 3.94
N ARG A 207 -3.92 -3.35 4.18
CA ARG A 207 -2.79 -3.68 3.31
C ARG A 207 -3.22 -4.08 1.90
N ILE A 208 -4.27 -4.89 1.77
CA ILE A 208 -4.81 -5.29 0.46
C ILE A 208 -5.28 -4.07 -0.32
N ILE A 209 -6.02 -3.16 0.33
CA ILE A 209 -6.54 -1.94 -0.30
C ILE A 209 -5.39 -1.02 -0.72
N ASP A 210 -4.41 -0.80 0.18
CA ASP A 210 -3.22 0.03 -0.10
C ASP A 210 -2.45 -0.49 -1.32
N GLU A 211 -2.19 -1.80 -1.42
CA GLU A 211 -1.52 -2.40 -2.59
C GLU A 211 -2.27 -2.17 -3.90
N ILE A 212 -3.61 -2.36 -3.91
CA ILE A 212 -4.43 -2.09 -5.12
C ILE A 212 -4.32 -0.62 -5.53
N VAL A 213 -4.31 0.29 -4.56
CA VAL A 213 -4.19 1.73 -4.81
C VAL A 213 -2.79 2.08 -5.34
N ILE A 214 -1.72 1.54 -4.77
CA ILE A 214 -0.35 1.70 -5.29
C ILE A 214 -0.29 1.24 -6.75
N TRP A 215 -0.90 0.09 -7.06
CA TRP A 215 -0.91 -0.48 -8.40
C TRP A 215 -1.67 0.36 -9.42
N ARG A 216 -2.72 1.08 -9.01
CA ARG A 216 -3.44 2.03 -9.87
C ARG A 216 -2.52 3.05 -10.54
N HIS A 217 -1.47 3.46 -9.84
CA HIS A 217 -0.49 4.42 -10.33
C HIS A 217 0.69 3.78 -11.08
N SER A 218 0.67 2.46 -11.26
CA SER A 218 1.59 1.77 -12.16
C SER A 218 1.01 1.74 -13.58
N HIS A 219 1.87 1.92 -14.60
CA HIS A 219 1.45 1.97 -16.02
C HIS A 219 0.75 0.68 -16.51
N GLN A 220 0.89 -0.43 -15.77
CA GLN A 220 0.42 -1.74 -16.21
C GLN A 220 -1.00 -2.09 -15.71
N ILE A 221 -1.51 -1.41 -14.67
CA ILE A 221 -2.66 -1.90 -13.87
C ILE A 221 -3.75 -0.83 -13.68
N GLY A 222 -3.49 0.42 -14.08
CA GLY A 222 -4.35 1.57 -13.78
C GLY A 222 -5.83 1.38 -14.13
N ALA A 223 -6.13 0.73 -15.26
CA ALA A 223 -7.51 0.45 -15.66
C ALA A 223 -8.21 -0.61 -14.77
N ALA A 224 -7.52 -1.69 -14.42
CA ALA A 224 -8.09 -2.76 -13.59
C ALA A 224 -8.31 -2.29 -12.14
N ALA A 225 -7.39 -1.49 -11.60
CA ALA A 225 -7.53 -0.92 -10.27
C ALA A 225 -8.67 0.12 -10.18
N ASN A 226 -9.04 0.81 -11.27
CA ASN A 226 -10.19 1.71 -11.27
C ASN A 226 -11.52 0.96 -11.04
N ILE A 227 -11.63 -0.30 -11.49
CA ILE A 227 -12.82 -1.13 -11.23
C ILE A 227 -13.03 -1.29 -9.72
N PHE A 228 -11.95 -1.53 -8.97
CA PHE A 228 -12.03 -1.62 -7.52
C PHE A 228 -12.59 -0.34 -6.89
N VAL A 229 -12.12 0.83 -7.35
CA VAL A 229 -12.57 2.15 -6.87
C VAL A 229 -14.06 2.38 -7.17
N ASP A 230 -14.52 1.99 -8.35
CA ASP A 230 -15.92 2.11 -8.75
C ASP A 230 -16.82 1.24 -7.86
N PHE A 231 -16.45 -0.04 -7.68
CA PHE A 231 -17.17 -0.95 -6.79
C PHE A 231 -17.14 -0.45 -5.33
N PHE A 232 -16.04 0.15 -4.88
CA PHE A 232 -15.92 0.70 -3.53
C PHE A 232 -16.93 1.81 -3.27
N ASN A 233 -17.14 2.69 -4.25
CA ASN A 233 -18.09 3.80 -4.12
C ASN A 233 -19.57 3.38 -4.19
N ILE A 234 -19.88 2.19 -4.67
CA ILE A 234 -21.27 1.67 -4.69
C ILE A 234 -21.54 0.68 -3.56
N ASP A 235 -20.52 0.30 -2.78
CA ASP A 235 -20.69 -0.64 -1.68
C ASP A 235 -21.58 -0.04 -0.57
N LYS A 236 -22.60 -0.81 -0.18
CA LYS A 236 -23.60 -0.40 0.82
C LYS A 236 -23.02 -0.22 2.23
N ASN A 237 -21.90 -0.86 2.55
CA ASN A 237 -21.28 -0.81 3.87
C ASN A 237 -20.32 0.38 4.03
N LEU A 238 -20.02 1.10 2.95
CA LEU A 238 -19.09 2.24 2.97
C LEU A 238 -19.48 3.31 3.99
N GLU A 239 -20.76 3.67 4.08
CA GLU A 239 -21.22 4.68 5.05
C GLU A 239 -21.00 4.21 6.49
N GLN A 240 -21.35 2.95 6.80
CA GLN A 240 -21.19 2.39 8.13
C GLN A 240 -19.71 2.22 8.49
N PHE A 241 -18.87 1.85 7.52
CA PHE A 241 -17.42 1.79 7.69
C PHE A 241 -16.85 3.16 8.08
N ILE A 242 -17.14 4.22 7.32
CA ILE A 242 -16.66 5.57 7.62
C ILE A 242 -17.15 6.01 9.01
N TYR A 243 -18.42 5.77 9.32
CA TYR A 243 -18.96 6.05 10.65
C TYR A 243 -18.16 5.36 11.76
N CYS A 244 -17.89 4.06 11.61
CA CYS A 244 -17.12 3.27 12.56
C CYS A 244 -15.70 3.83 12.78
N VAL A 245 -15.00 4.24 11.72
CA VAL A 245 -13.65 4.82 11.82
C VAL A 245 -13.62 6.07 12.70
N PHE A 246 -14.65 6.91 12.63
CA PHE A 246 -14.74 8.14 13.42
C PHE A 246 -15.41 7.95 14.79
N SER A 247 -16.10 6.84 15.04
CA SER A 247 -16.75 6.53 16.32
C SER A 247 -16.00 5.53 17.20
N THR A 248 -15.06 4.76 16.63
CA THR A 248 -14.33 3.71 17.35
C THR A 248 -13.35 4.29 18.38
N THR A 249 -13.19 3.58 19.50
CA THR A 249 -12.16 3.86 20.51
C THR A 249 -10.90 3.01 20.30
N ILE A 250 -10.92 2.05 19.36
CA ILE A 250 -9.78 1.18 19.08
C ILE A 250 -8.83 1.88 18.12
N LYS A 251 -7.68 2.32 18.64
CA LYS A 251 -6.69 3.11 17.90
C LYS A 251 -6.28 2.49 16.57
N THR A 252 -5.94 1.19 16.56
CA THR A 252 -5.50 0.49 15.34
C THR A 252 -6.60 0.40 14.29
N VAL A 253 -7.88 0.27 14.70
CA VAL A 253 -9.02 0.27 13.78
C VAL A 253 -9.22 1.65 13.18
N GLN A 254 -9.16 2.70 14.00
CA GLN A 254 -9.22 4.08 13.51
C GLN A 254 -8.08 4.38 12.54
N GLU A 255 -6.85 4.04 12.89
CA GLU A 255 -5.69 4.34 12.07
C GLU A 255 -5.74 3.59 10.73
N ASN A 256 -6.04 2.30 10.70
CA ASN A 256 -6.17 1.55 9.44
C ASN A 256 -7.37 2.03 8.61
N GLY A 257 -8.48 2.41 9.25
CA GLY A 257 -9.63 2.98 8.56
C GLY A 257 -9.33 4.33 7.91
N LEU A 258 -8.59 5.22 8.60
CA LEU A 258 -8.16 6.51 8.05
C LEU A 258 -7.21 6.34 6.86
N LEU A 259 -6.37 5.30 6.85
CA LEU A 259 -5.51 4.97 5.71
C LEU A 259 -6.37 4.63 4.48
N ILE A 260 -7.29 3.68 4.62
CA ILE A 260 -8.23 3.29 3.54
C ILE A 260 -9.00 4.51 3.02
N ILE A 261 -9.51 5.36 3.91
CA ILE A 261 -10.22 6.59 3.52
C ILE A 261 -9.30 7.49 2.69
N SER A 262 -8.07 7.73 3.13
CA SER A 262 -7.08 8.54 2.42
C SER A 262 -6.82 7.99 1.00
N ASP A 263 -6.54 6.68 0.90
CA ASP A 263 -6.17 6.02 -0.35
C ASP A 263 -7.33 6.02 -1.36
N MET A 264 -8.56 5.85 -0.87
CA MET A 264 -9.77 5.94 -1.68
C MET A 264 -10.08 7.37 -2.12
N LEU A 265 -9.84 8.39 -1.30
CA LEU A 265 -9.98 9.79 -1.72
C LEU A 265 -8.99 10.12 -2.84
N ALA A 266 -7.71 9.76 -2.67
CA ALA A 266 -6.67 9.96 -3.68
C ALA A 266 -7.02 9.24 -5.01
N SER A 267 -7.82 8.18 -4.93
CA SER A 267 -8.29 7.43 -6.10
C SER A 267 -9.54 8.00 -6.79
N ASN A 268 -10.23 8.96 -6.18
CA ASN A 268 -11.51 9.50 -6.64
C ASN A 268 -11.44 10.98 -7.10
N THR A 269 -10.26 11.45 -7.49
CA THR A 269 -10.04 12.81 -8.00
C THR A 269 -10.77 13.05 -9.32
N SER A 270 -11.29 14.25 -9.52
CA SER A 270 -11.91 14.63 -10.79
C SER A 270 -10.84 14.82 -11.87
N ARG A 271 -11.08 14.23 -13.04
CA ARG A 271 -10.25 14.43 -14.24
C ARG A 271 -10.46 15.79 -14.92
N SER A 272 -11.48 16.55 -14.51
CA SER A 272 -11.72 17.91 -15.00
C SER A 272 -10.87 18.92 -14.23
N GLU A 273 -10.50 20.05 -14.88
CA GLU A 273 -9.68 21.11 -14.27
C GLU A 273 -10.25 21.62 -12.93
N LEU A 274 -11.58 21.81 -12.84
CA LEU A 274 -12.28 22.07 -11.58
C LEU A 274 -13.76 21.69 -11.69
N CYS A 275 -14.18 20.66 -10.95
CA CYS A 275 -15.54 20.16 -10.95
C CYS A 275 -16.43 20.90 -9.93
N THR A 276 -17.56 21.43 -10.37
CA THR A 276 -18.47 22.30 -9.58
C THR A 276 -19.75 21.61 -9.11
N ILE A 277 -19.80 20.28 -9.19
CA ILE A 277 -20.97 19.51 -8.74
C ILE A 277 -21.22 19.66 -7.24
N PRO A 278 -22.49 19.63 -6.79
CA PRO A 278 -22.83 19.69 -5.38
C PRO A 278 -22.43 18.40 -4.64
N ILE A 279 -22.41 18.46 -3.29
CA ILE A 279 -22.03 17.33 -2.42
C ILE A 279 -22.78 16.04 -2.78
N GLY A 280 -24.07 16.13 -3.11
CA GLY A 280 -24.89 14.98 -3.48
C GLY A 280 -24.46 14.26 -4.76
N GLY A 281 -23.70 14.92 -5.63
CA GLY A 281 -23.15 14.35 -6.87
C GLY A 281 -21.71 13.85 -6.75
N LEU A 282 -21.06 14.03 -5.60
CA LEU A 282 -19.70 13.56 -5.38
C LEU A 282 -19.64 12.02 -5.27
N PRO A 283 -18.48 11.39 -5.52
CA PRO A 283 -18.26 9.98 -5.18
C PRO A 283 -18.62 9.70 -3.72
N ALA A 284 -19.13 8.50 -3.45
CA ALA A 284 -19.69 8.16 -2.15
C ALA A 284 -18.68 8.30 -1.01
N ILE A 285 -17.39 8.05 -1.25
CA ILE A 285 -16.32 8.28 -0.27
C ILE A 285 -16.33 9.74 0.23
N TYR A 286 -16.39 10.73 -0.68
CA TYR A 286 -16.44 12.14 -0.32
C TYR A 286 -17.77 12.48 0.36
N LYS A 287 -18.90 12.05 -0.22
CA LYS A 287 -20.24 12.33 0.31
C LYS A 287 -20.41 11.86 1.75
N ASN A 288 -19.88 10.68 2.07
CA ASN A 288 -19.96 10.11 3.40
C ASN A 288 -18.93 10.73 4.35
N LEU A 289 -17.72 11.04 3.88
CA LEU A 289 -16.68 11.68 4.70
C LEU A 289 -17.06 13.09 5.17
N VAL A 290 -17.73 13.89 4.32
CA VAL A 290 -18.15 15.27 4.66
C VAL A 290 -18.99 15.32 5.95
N LYS A 291 -19.78 14.27 6.22
CA LYS A 291 -20.58 14.15 7.46
C LYS A 291 -19.73 14.09 8.73
N HIS A 292 -18.43 13.82 8.61
CA HIS A 292 -17.48 13.63 9.71
C HIS A 292 -16.43 14.73 9.80
N PHE A 293 -16.58 15.86 9.09
CA PHE A 293 -15.60 16.95 9.11
C PHE A 293 -15.41 17.57 10.50
N ASP A 294 -16.47 17.67 11.32
CA ASP A 294 -16.35 18.05 12.73
C ASP A 294 -15.47 17.07 13.53
N SER A 295 -15.58 15.77 13.23
CA SER A 295 -14.76 14.74 13.88
C SER A 295 -13.30 14.84 13.46
N ILE A 296 -13.03 15.11 12.17
CA ILE A 296 -11.66 15.38 11.66
C ILE A 296 -11.06 16.59 12.38
N LYS A 297 -11.80 17.71 12.43
CA LYS A 297 -11.36 18.94 13.12
C LYS A 297 -11.01 18.65 14.56
N ARG A 298 -11.94 17.99 15.28
CA ARG A 298 -11.72 17.59 16.67
C ARG A 298 -10.48 16.72 16.81
N LEU A 299 -10.31 15.66 16.01
CA LEU A 299 -9.16 14.77 16.14
C LEU A 299 -7.82 15.45 15.85
N LEU A 300 -7.78 16.41 14.93
CA LEU A 300 -6.60 17.25 14.71
C LEU A 300 -6.27 18.09 15.96
N THR A 301 -7.27 18.64 16.65
CA THR A 301 -7.08 19.55 17.79
C THR A 301 -6.99 18.85 19.16
N THR A 302 -7.46 17.61 19.33
CA THR A 302 -7.67 16.94 20.65
C THR A 302 -6.38 16.48 21.37
N SER A 303 -5.21 17.05 21.10
CA SER A 303 -3.96 16.57 21.72
C SER A 303 -2.86 17.62 21.87
N THR A 304 -3.20 18.91 21.83
CA THR A 304 -2.26 19.95 22.24
C THR A 304 -2.22 20.17 23.76
N GLU A 305 -3.15 19.64 24.57
CA GLU A 305 -3.15 19.92 26.03
C GLU A 305 -2.87 18.71 26.93
N SER A 306 -3.25 17.48 26.56
CA SER A 306 -3.17 16.30 27.45
C SER A 306 -2.04 15.31 27.14
N ASN A 307 -1.43 15.36 25.94
CA ASN A 307 -0.45 14.36 25.46
C ASN A 307 0.95 14.96 25.17
N ASN A 308 1.36 16.02 25.89
CA ASN A 308 2.65 16.70 25.69
C ASN A 308 2.93 17.11 24.23
N GLY A 309 1.90 17.40 23.43
CA GLY A 309 2.06 17.81 22.03
C GLY A 309 2.41 16.68 21.04
N GLN A 310 2.38 15.39 21.43
CA GLN A 310 2.75 14.30 20.53
C GLN A 310 1.90 14.25 19.25
N VAL A 311 2.59 14.07 18.12
CA VAL A 311 1.98 13.81 16.80
C VAL A 311 2.09 12.33 16.50
N GLY A 312 0.97 11.62 16.57
CA GLY A 312 0.86 10.19 16.27
C GLY A 312 0.30 9.90 14.88
N GLN A 313 0.16 8.61 14.57
CA GLN A 313 -0.34 8.11 13.28
C GLN A 313 -1.74 8.64 12.92
N THR A 314 -2.65 8.79 13.88
CA THR A 314 -3.96 9.43 13.63
C THR A 314 -3.83 10.80 12.97
N LYS A 315 -2.97 11.70 13.49
CA LYS A 315 -2.78 13.04 12.93
C LYS A 315 -2.12 12.99 11.56
N ILE A 316 -1.13 12.12 11.38
CA ILE A 316 -0.44 11.91 10.09
C ILE A 316 -1.47 11.50 9.01
N LYS A 317 -2.32 10.52 9.32
CA LYS A 317 -3.35 10.03 8.39
C LYS A 317 -4.44 11.07 8.12
N LEU A 318 -4.84 11.87 9.13
CA LEU A 318 -5.74 13.00 8.91
C LEU A 318 -5.13 14.08 8.02
N SER A 319 -3.82 14.35 8.13
CA SER A 319 -3.13 15.26 7.20
C SER A 319 -3.16 14.72 5.77
N PHE A 320 -2.95 13.42 5.56
CA PHE A 320 -3.09 12.82 4.23
C PHE A 320 -4.51 12.87 3.68
N ILE A 321 -5.53 12.74 4.54
CA ILE A 321 -6.92 13.00 4.15
C ILE A 321 -7.08 14.45 3.67
N VAL A 322 -6.58 15.44 4.42
CA VAL A 322 -6.66 16.86 4.01
C VAL A 322 -5.94 17.09 2.68
N LEU A 323 -4.76 16.51 2.48
CA LEU A 323 -4.05 16.57 1.20
C LEU A 323 -4.88 15.97 0.06
N SER A 324 -5.48 14.80 0.28
CA SER A 324 -6.36 14.14 -0.71
C SER A 324 -7.64 14.94 -1.01
N LEU A 325 -8.19 15.66 -0.03
CA LEU A 325 -9.29 16.60 -0.24
C LEU A 325 -8.86 17.77 -1.15
N LEU A 326 -7.66 18.32 -0.96
CA LEU A 326 -7.11 19.38 -1.80
C LEU A 326 -6.79 18.91 -3.22
N LEU A 327 -6.36 17.66 -3.37
CA LEU A 327 -6.09 17.04 -4.67
C LEU A 327 -7.34 16.61 -5.44
N SER A 328 -8.53 16.71 -4.82
CA SER A 328 -9.78 16.18 -5.35
C SER A 328 -10.32 16.81 -6.64
N ASN A 329 -9.94 18.06 -6.93
CA ASN A 329 -10.49 18.88 -8.01
C ASN A 329 -12.02 19.14 -7.92
N TYR A 330 -12.63 18.99 -6.73
CA TYR A 330 -14.01 19.40 -6.49
C TYR A 330 -14.07 20.75 -5.76
N SER A 331 -14.68 21.76 -6.39
CA SER A 331 -14.73 23.12 -5.82
C SER A 331 -15.47 23.17 -4.48
N VAL A 332 -16.48 22.33 -4.29
CA VAL A 332 -17.25 22.26 -3.04
C VAL A 332 -16.41 21.71 -1.88
N ILE A 333 -15.47 20.80 -2.15
CA ILE A 333 -14.56 20.28 -1.14
C ILE A 333 -13.60 21.36 -0.67
N TYR A 334 -13.10 22.23 -1.56
CA TYR A 334 -12.22 23.33 -1.17
C TYR A 334 -12.88 24.31 -0.23
N LYS A 335 -14.15 24.67 -0.50
CA LYS A 335 -14.94 25.52 0.39
C LYS A 335 -15.09 24.89 1.78
N LEU A 336 -15.41 23.59 1.83
CA LEU A 336 -15.56 22.89 3.11
C LEU A 336 -14.24 22.78 3.88
N VAL A 337 -13.11 22.54 3.20
CA VAL A 337 -11.78 22.49 3.84
C VAL A 337 -11.45 23.81 4.52
N ASP A 338 -11.80 24.93 3.89
CA ASP A 338 -11.66 26.27 4.47
C ASP A 338 -12.65 26.54 5.60
N GLU A 339 -13.95 26.30 5.38
CA GLU A 339 -15.01 26.52 6.39
C GLU A 339 -14.72 25.79 7.71
N PHE A 340 -14.16 24.58 7.64
CA PHE A 340 -13.79 23.82 8.82
C PHE A 340 -12.42 24.22 9.40
N GLY A 341 -11.61 25.01 8.69
CA GLY A 341 -10.32 25.51 9.16
C GLY A 341 -9.26 24.43 9.31
N PHE A 342 -9.25 23.43 8.42
CA PHE A 342 -8.29 22.33 8.49
C PHE A 342 -6.86 22.81 8.29
N ILE A 343 -6.63 23.72 7.33
CA ILE A 343 -5.30 24.27 7.05
C ILE A 343 -4.73 25.00 8.27
N GLN A 344 -5.55 25.82 8.95
CA GLN A 344 -5.13 26.50 10.16
C GLN A 344 -4.78 25.51 11.29
N SER A 345 -5.61 24.47 11.47
CA SER A 345 -5.37 23.43 12.47
C SER A 345 -4.04 22.69 12.22
N LEU A 346 -3.72 22.41 10.96
CA LEU A 346 -2.46 21.79 10.57
C LEU A 346 -1.26 22.72 10.77
N LEU A 347 -1.39 24.02 10.46
CA LEU A 347 -0.33 25.01 10.70
C LEU A 347 -0.07 25.24 12.19
N ASP A 348 -1.10 25.18 13.03
CA ASP A 348 -0.93 25.29 14.48
C ASP A 348 -0.16 24.10 15.05
N ILE A 349 -0.38 22.90 14.52
CA ILE A 349 0.43 21.73 14.86
C ILE A 349 1.83 21.87 14.26
N PHE A 350 1.97 22.25 12.99
CA PHE A 350 3.26 22.38 12.31
C PHE A 350 4.27 23.22 13.10
N TYR A 351 3.82 24.35 13.63
CA TYR A 351 4.60 25.28 14.43
C TYR A 351 4.61 24.97 15.95
N ASP A 352 4.04 23.85 16.39
CA ASP A 352 4.13 23.41 17.78
C ASP A 352 5.53 22.84 18.06
N GLU A 353 6.31 23.56 18.88
CA GLU A 353 7.68 23.20 19.25
C GLU A 353 7.76 21.96 20.16
N ARG A 354 6.63 21.48 20.70
CA ARG A 354 6.60 20.32 21.62
C ARG A 354 6.76 18.99 20.92
N HIS A 355 6.67 18.95 19.59
CA HIS A 355 6.89 17.73 18.80
C HIS A 355 8.00 17.87 17.77
N GLN A 356 8.56 16.72 17.38
CA GLN A 356 9.63 16.62 16.39
C GLN A 356 9.26 15.65 15.24
N CYS A 357 8.00 15.65 14.81
CA CYS A 357 7.53 14.76 13.75
C CYS A 357 7.79 15.38 12.37
N THR A 358 8.96 15.10 11.80
CA THR A 358 9.35 15.56 10.45
C THR A 358 8.36 15.09 9.38
N ILE A 359 7.86 13.85 9.47
CA ILE A 359 6.88 13.29 8.52
C ILE A 359 5.62 14.17 8.47
N PHE A 360 5.07 14.53 9.63
CA PHE A 360 3.90 15.41 9.68
C PHE A 360 4.20 16.77 9.06
N ARG A 361 5.37 17.35 9.36
CA ARG A 361 5.76 18.65 8.81
C ARG A 361 5.95 18.63 7.30
N GLN A 362 6.49 17.54 6.76
CA GLN A 362 6.58 17.33 5.31
C GLN A 362 5.20 17.29 4.66
N ILE A 363 4.23 16.59 5.25
CA ILE A 363 2.86 16.52 4.71
C ILE A 363 2.18 17.90 4.73
N VAL A 364 2.37 18.67 5.81
CA VAL A 364 1.85 20.05 5.86
C VAL A 364 2.52 20.93 4.80
N TYR A 365 3.82 20.80 4.60
CA TYR A 365 4.51 21.46 3.49
C TYR A 365 3.90 21.06 2.14
N ASP A 366 3.66 19.77 1.88
CA ASP A 366 3.06 19.29 0.63
C ASP A 366 1.65 19.87 0.42
N ILE A 367 0.86 19.99 1.50
CA ILE A 367 -0.46 20.64 1.51
C ILE A 367 -0.36 22.10 1.12
N ILE A 368 0.52 22.87 1.77
CA ILE A 368 0.68 24.29 1.49
C ILE A 368 1.23 24.50 0.08
N ASN A 369 2.23 23.73 -0.33
CA ASN A 369 2.79 23.79 -1.67
C ASN A 369 1.73 23.45 -2.73
N THR A 370 0.89 22.44 -2.49
CA THR A 370 -0.25 22.11 -3.37
C THR A 370 -1.19 23.31 -3.54
N ILE A 371 -1.49 24.05 -2.47
CA ILE A 371 -2.33 25.25 -2.53
C ILE A 371 -1.63 26.37 -3.31
N VAL A 372 -0.34 26.59 -3.05
CA VAL A 372 0.46 27.68 -3.63
C VAL A 372 0.71 27.47 -5.13
N GLN A 373 1.06 26.25 -5.54
CA GLN A 373 1.37 25.95 -6.96
C GLN A 373 0.14 25.87 -7.85
N ARG A 374 -1.06 25.70 -7.28
CA ARG A 374 -2.31 25.72 -8.07
C ARG A 374 -2.61 27.13 -8.59
N PRO A 375 -3.34 27.21 -9.73
CA PRO A 375 -3.93 28.46 -10.18
C PRO A 375 -4.74 29.13 -9.07
N VAL A 376 -4.92 30.45 -9.19
CA VAL A 376 -5.68 31.27 -8.23
C VAL A 376 -7.00 30.60 -7.84
N THR A 377 -7.05 30.16 -6.58
CA THR A 377 -8.20 29.51 -5.95
C THR A 377 -8.59 30.28 -4.69
N GLU A 378 -9.84 30.16 -4.26
CA GLU A 378 -10.32 30.78 -3.01
C GLU A 378 -9.46 30.35 -1.81
N ILE A 379 -9.04 29.09 -1.77
CA ILE A 379 -8.21 28.55 -0.69
C ILE A 379 -6.79 29.13 -0.69
N LYS A 380 -6.21 29.44 -1.86
CA LYS A 380 -4.92 30.14 -1.98
C LYS A 380 -5.04 31.58 -1.48
N TYR A 381 -6.15 32.25 -1.80
CA TYR A 381 -6.43 33.60 -1.28
C TYR A 381 -6.55 33.58 0.24
N GLN A 382 -7.32 32.64 0.80
CA GLN A 382 -7.56 32.54 2.24
C GLN A 382 -6.30 32.20 3.04
N LEU A 383 -5.47 31.28 2.55
CA LEU A 383 -4.19 30.94 3.18
C LEU A 383 -3.26 32.16 3.32
N LEU A 384 -3.23 33.00 2.29
CA LEU A 384 -2.34 34.16 2.21
C LEU A 384 -3.02 35.45 2.69
N ARG A 385 -4.28 35.37 3.08
CA ARG A 385 -5.08 36.50 3.54
C ARG A 385 -4.48 37.09 4.82
N ASP A 386 -4.50 38.42 4.90
CA ASP A 386 -4.03 39.22 6.04
C ASP A 386 -2.55 38.98 6.42
N ASN A 387 -1.76 38.31 5.57
CA ASN A 387 -0.34 37.99 5.75
C ASN A 387 0.06 37.24 7.04
N LYS A 388 -0.89 36.84 7.90
CA LYS A 388 -0.59 36.24 9.22
C LYS A 388 0.26 34.97 9.12
N PHE A 389 -0.01 34.13 8.13
CA PHE A 389 0.77 32.94 7.88
C PHE A 389 2.23 33.30 7.50
N LEU A 390 2.41 34.26 6.60
CA LEU A 390 3.74 34.72 6.16
C LEU A 390 4.55 35.32 7.32
N GLU A 391 3.91 36.15 8.15
CA GLU A 391 4.54 36.73 9.34
C GLU A 391 4.94 35.65 10.35
N LYS A 392 4.06 34.66 10.58
CA LYS A 392 4.34 33.51 11.44
C LYS A 392 5.53 32.69 10.91
N SER A 393 5.64 32.47 9.61
CA SER A 393 6.78 31.76 9.01
C SER A 393 8.12 32.48 9.28
N VAL A 394 8.16 33.81 9.16
CA VAL A 394 9.36 34.62 9.47
C VAL A 394 9.69 34.57 10.96
N GLU A 395 8.68 34.69 11.82
CA GLU A 395 8.85 34.64 13.27
C GLU A 395 9.48 33.31 13.71
N PHE A 396 8.95 32.19 13.23
CA PHE A 396 9.45 30.87 13.61
C PHE A 396 10.85 30.57 13.07
N ASP A 397 11.22 31.10 11.90
CA ASP A 397 12.58 31.00 11.38
C ASP A 397 13.57 31.75 12.29
N LYS A 398 13.23 32.97 12.71
CA LYS A 398 14.06 33.75 13.67
C LYS A 398 14.22 33.01 14.99
N ARG A 399 13.13 32.43 15.53
CA ARG A 399 13.18 31.61 16.74
C ARG A 399 14.07 30.37 16.57
N ALA A 400 14.05 29.72 15.40
CA ALA A 400 14.92 28.58 15.13
C ALA A 400 16.40 28.95 15.12
N ILE A 401 16.75 30.15 14.64
CA ILE A 401 18.12 30.68 14.70
C ILE A 401 18.53 30.93 16.17
N GLU A 402 17.67 31.57 16.96
CA GLU A 402 17.90 31.77 18.40
C GLU A 402 18.07 30.44 19.14
N PHE A 403 17.21 29.46 18.83
CA PHE A 403 17.30 28.10 19.35
C PHE A 403 18.63 27.44 18.99
N HIS A 404 19.08 27.57 17.74
CA HIS A 404 20.39 27.06 17.31
C HIS A 404 21.56 27.70 18.07
N HIS A 405 21.51 29.02 18.32
CA HIS A 405 22.53 29.68 19.12
C HIS A 405 22.59 29.16 20.56
N GLN A 406 21.44 28.78 21.13
CA GLN A 406 21.37 28.26 22.49
C GLN A 406 21.74 26.77 22.60
N TYR A 407 21.32 25.95 21.62
CA TYR A 407 21.37 24.49 21.73
C TYR A 407 22.30 23.81 20.71
N HIS A 408 22.87 24.55 19.77
CA HIS A 408 23.77 24.07 18.70
C HIS A 408 23.17 23.04 17.73
N TYR A 409 21.85 22.98 17.64
CA TYR A 409 21.12 22.26 16.58
C TYR A 409 19.85 23.03 16.21
N TYR A 410 19.33 22.80 15.00
CA TYR A 410 18.10 23.43 14.55
C TYR A 410 16.89 22.57 14.89
N PRO A 411 15.73 23.18 15.19
CA PRO A 411 14.48 22.43 15.28
C PRO A 411 14.09 21.84 13.92
N ASP A 412 13.35 20.73 13.93
CA ASP A 412 13.05 19.95 12.72
C ASP A 412 12.11 20.68 11.72
N TYR A 413 11.48 21.80 12.11
CA TYR A 413 10.71 22.65 11.19
C TYR A 413 11.59 23.61 10.40
N TYR A 414 12.82 23.87 10.83
CA TYR A 414 13.65 24.97 10.31
C TYR A 414 13.84 24.88 8.79
N LEU A 415 14.35 23.74 8.30
CA LEU A 415 14.61 23.55 6.89
C LEU A 415 13.32 23.53 6.05
N ILE A 416 12.28 22.88 6.57
CA ILE A 416 10.99 22.77 5.89
C ILE A 416 10.33 24.15 5.78
N ASN A 417 10.35 24.95 6.84
CA ASN A 417 9.84 26.32 6.84
C ASN A 417 10.65 27.23 5.90
N SER A 418 11.98 27.10 5.89
CA SER A 418 12.85 27.83 4.94
C SER A 418 12.49 27.52 3.49
N THR A 419 12.28 26.24 3.17
CA THR A 419 11.86 25.78 1.82
C THR A 419 10.47 26.31 1.47
N LEU A 420 9.53 26.24 2.42
CA LEU A 420 8.17 26.77 2.26
C LEU A 420 8.15 28.25 1.91
N MET A 421 8.92 29.07 2.63
CA MET A 421 9.02 30.50 2.37
C MET A 421 9.63 30.79 0.99
N PHE A 422 10.65 30.03 0.59
CA PHE A 422 11.28 30.14 -0.73
C PHE A 422 10.30 29.80 -1.87
N ASP A 423 9.53 28.72 -1.74
CA ASP A 423 8.57 28.29 -2.77
C ASP A 423 7.39 29.24 -2.90
N ILE A 424 6.90 29.79 -1.78
CA ILE A 424 5.88 30.85 -1.79
C ILE A 424 6.43 32.08 -2.53
N TYR A 425 7.64 32.53 -2.21
CA TYR A 425 8.26 33.68 -2.85
C TYR A 425 8.45 33.49 -4.37
N ASN A 426 8.85 32.30 -4.81
CA ASN A 426 9.09 32.02 -6.22
C ASN A 426 7.83 31.81 -7.07
N ASN A 427 6.65 31.75 -6.44
CA ASN A 427 5.40 31.58 -7.17
C ASN A 427 5.03 32.86 -7.94
N ARG A 428 5.31 32.87 -9.25
CA ARG A 428 5.12 34.03 -10.15
C ARG A 428 3.67 34.52 -10.27
N GLU A 429 2.68 33.69 -9.93
CA GLU A 429 1.29 34.14 -9.95
C GLU A 429 0.97 35.08 -8.79
N LEU A 430 1.66 34.95 -7.66
CA LEU A 430 1.51 35.81 -6.50
C LEU A 430 2.02 37.24 -6.75
N THR A 431 2.86 37.42 -7.76
CA THR A 431 3.37 38.72 -8.21
C THR A 431 2.61 39.28 -9.43
N SER A 432 1.58 38.58 -9.92
CA SER A 432 0.75 39.00 -11.06
C SER A 432 -0.28 40.06 -10.67
N SER A 433 -0.69 40.92 -11.61
CA SER A 433 -1.66 42.01 -11.36
C SER A 433 -3.05 41.55 -10.89
N LYS A 434 -3.39 40.26 -11.08
CA LYS A 434 -4.62 39.64 -10.56
C LYS A 434 -4.53 39.29 -9.07
N PHE A 435 -3.33 39.07 -8.55
CA PHE A 435 -3.03 38.74 -7.15
C PHE A 435 -2.33 39.89 -6.41
N SER A 436 -1.85 40.91 -7.15
CA SER A 436 -1.08 42.07 -6.66
C SER A 436 -1.86 43.01 -5.73
N ALA A 437 -3.04 42.61 -5.26
CA ALA A 437 -3.78 43.35 -4.27
C ALA A 437 -3.45 42.95 -2.82
N SER A 438 -2.76 41.81 -2.54
CA SER A 438 -2.64 41.38 -1.13
C SER A 438 -1.47 40.46 -0.71
N ILE A 439 -0.28 40.53 -1.32
CA ILE A 439 0.97 40.18 -0.60
C ILE A 439 1.87 41.42 -0.54
N ASN A 440 1.37 42.47 0.12
CA ASN A 440 2.21 43.59 0.55
C ASN A 440 2.76 43.28 1.94
N ASN A 441 3.50 42.18 2.09
CA ASN A 441 4.22 41.89 3.32
C ASN A 441 5.71 42.16 3.11
N ASP A 442 6.09 43.43 3.24
CA ASP A 442 7.49 43.87 3.11
C ASP A 442 8.40 43.11 4.07
N LEU A 443 7.90 42.76 5.26
CA LEU A 443 8.64 41.96 6.25
C LEU A 443 9.04 40.59 5.67
N PHE A 444 8.10 39.85 5.08
CA PHE A 444 8.32 38.55 4.47
C PHE A 444 9.23 38.67 3.24
N LEU A 445 8.91 39.59 2.32
CA LEU A 445 9.67 39.75 1.08
C LEU A 445 11.14 40.13 1.34
N ASN A 446 11.38 41.07 2.25
CA ASN A 446 12.73 41.45 2.65
C ASN A 446 13.43 40.29 3.36
N TYR A 447 12.77 39.61 4.29
CA TYR A 447 13.38 38.50 5.01
C TYR A 447 13.77 37.34 4.10
N VAL A 448 12.91 36.96 3.15
CA VAL A 448 13.25 35.91 2.17
C VAL A 448 14.43 36.32 1.31
N THR A 449 14.45 37.57 0.83
CA THR A 449 15.52 38.06 -0.05
C THR A 449 16.86 38.19 0.68
N GLU A 450 16.86 38.68 1.92
CA GLU A 450 18.07 38.98 2.67
C GLU A 450 18.61 37.79 3.48
N VAL A 451 17.75 36.83 3.84
CA VAL A 451 18.13 35.73 4.74
C VAL A 451 17.96 34.36 4.08
N ILE A 452 16.77 34.07 3.53
CA ILE A 452 16.44 32.72 3.04
C ILE A 452 17.15 32.38 1.73
N ILE A 453 17.15 33.29 0.76
CA ILE A 453 17.83 33.08 -0.53
C ILE A 453 19.34 32.87 -0.31
N PRO A 454 20.07 33.76 0.40
CA PRO A 454 21.49 33.55 0.66
C PRO A 454 21.78 32.23 1.38
N ARG A 455 20.95 31.84 2.37
CA ARG A 455 21.07 30.57 3.07
C ARG A 455 20.92 29.36 2.14
N ASN A 456 20.01 29.41 1.17
CA ASN A 456 19.82 28.33 0.20
C ASN A 456 20.95 28.28 -0.86
N GLU A 457 21.62 29.41 -1.10
CA GLU A 457 22.76 29.50 -2.03
C GLU A 457 24.10 29.12 -1.40
N GLU A 458 24.19 29.08 -0.06
CA GLU A 458 25.36 28.59 0.67
C GLU A 458 25.60 27.10 0.38
N LYS A 459 26.55 26.84 -0.52
CA LYS A 459 27.00 25.48 -0.82
C LYS A 459 27.84 24.96 0.34
N SER A 460 27.45 23.81 0.90
CA SER A 460 28.32 23.08 1.81
C SER A 460 29.57 22.61 1.06
N THR A 461 30.74 23.04 1.52
CA THR A 461 32.05 22.59 1.03
C THR A 461 32.31 21.10 1.27
N TYR A 462 31.49 20.42 2.07
CA TYR A 462 31.64 19.01 2.42
C TYR A 462 30.87 18.04 1.50
N PHE A 463 29.90 18.55 0.71
CA PHE A 463 29.03 17.72 -0.15
C PHE A 463 29.29 17.94 -1.65
N GLU A 464 30.49 18.40 -2.05
CA GLU A 464 30.90 18.54 -3.45
C GLU A 464 31.21 17.21 -4.17
N GLN A 465 30.67 16.07 -3.71
CA GLN A 465 30.66 14.85 -4.51
C GLN A 465 29.40 14.84 -5.36
N LYS A 466 29.59 15.01 -6.68
CA LYS A 466 28.58 14.67 -7.68
C LYS A 466 28.17 13.22 -7.45
N HIS A 467 27.02 13.00 -6.83
CA HIS A 467 26.33 11.72 -6.93
C HIS A 467 26.01 11.52 -8.42
N ILE A 468 26.67 10.53 -9.01
CA ILE A 468 26.13 9.81 -10.17
C ILE A 468 24.82 9.19 -9.63
N PRO A 469 23.67 9.40 -10.28
CA PRO A 469 22.42 8.85 -9.80
C PRO A 469 22.46 7.33 -9.99
N ASP A 470 22.90 6.61 -8.96
CA ASP A 470 22.47 5.24 -8.80
C ASP A 470 20.97 5.28 -8.50
N ASN A 471 20.21 4.42 -9.19
CA ASN A 471 18.76 4.27 -9.13
C ASN A 471 18.26 3.96 -7.71
N TYR A 472 18.33 4.94 -6.81
CA TYR A 472 17.82 4.86 -5.47
C TYR A 472 16.34 5.21 -5.52
N PHE A 473 15.51 4.19 -5.31
CA PHE A 473 14.09 4.36 -5.02
C PHE A 473 13.96 5.26 -3.79
N ASP A 474 13.48 6.47 -4.02
CA ASP A 474 13.30 7.48 -2.99
C ASP A 474 12.19 7.05 -2.02
N SER A 475 12.49 7.01 -0.72
CA SER A 475 11.66 6.46 0.34
C SER A 475 10.47 7.35 0.74
N ASN A 476 10.18 8.38 -0.05
CA ASN A 476 8.97 9.21 0.07
C ASN A 476 7.87 8.74 -0.90
N THR A 477 7.64 7.42 -0.96
CA THR A 477 6.71 6.79 -1.89
C THR A 477 5.31 7.38 -1.81
N TYR A 478 4.82 7.78 -0.62
CA TYR A 478 3.45 8.30 -0.42
C TYR A 478 3.26 9.77 -0.85
N THR A 479 4.22 10.66 -0.56
CA THR A 479 4.19 12.05 -1.05
C THR A 479 4.43 12.10 -2.57
N ASN A 480 5.39 11.31 -3.07
CA ASN A 480 5.60 11.16 -4.52
C ASN A 480 4.39 10.49 -5.19
N PHE A 481 3.68 9.58 -4.51
CA PHE A 481 2.42 8.95 -4.96
C PHE A 481 1.30 9.98 -5.13
N LEU A 482 1.10 10.88 -4.16
CA LEU A 482 0.08 11.93 -4.26
C LEU A 482 0.41 12.98 -5.33
N LEU A 483 1.68 13.39 -5.44
CA LEU A 483 2.12 14.41 -6.41
C LEU A 483 2.20 13.87 -7.86
N ASN A 484 2.56 12.59 -8.07
CA ASN A 484 2.62 11.99 -9.41
C ASN A 484 1.24 11.71 -10.03
N SER A 485 0.17 11.68 -9.21
CA SER A 485 -1.20 11.55 -9.71
C SER A 485 -1.66 12.72 -10.61
N GLN A 486 -0.98 13.88 -10.52
CA GLN A 486 -1.26 15.05 -11.35
C GLN A 486 -0.43 15.10 -12.64
N LYS A 487 0.74 14.46 -12.70
CA LYS A 487 1.68 14.59 -13.84
C LYS A 487 1.39 13.67 -15.03
N ARG A 488 0.55 12.64 -14.87
CA ARG A 488 0.25 11.67 -15.95
C ARG A 488 -1.01 12.01 -16.76
N GLY A 489 -1.46 13.26 -16.72
CA GLY A 489 -2.57 13.75 -17.57
C GLY A 489 -2.12 14.31 -18.92
N ASP A 490 -0.81 14.55 -19.11
CA ASP A 490 -0.30 15.29 -20.28
C ASP A 490 0.38 14.39 -21.33
N ASP A 491 0.56 13.08 -21.08
CA ASP A 491 1.32 12.17 -21.96
C ASP A 491 0.49 11.02 -22.57
N ASP A 492 -0.86 11.10 -22.55
CA ASP A 492 -1.72 10.17 -23.30
C ASP A 492 -2.19 10.80 -24.63
N ASP A 493 -1.23 11.23 -25.44
CA ASP A 493 -1.37 11.27 -26.90
C ASP A 493 -0.40 10.22 -27.46
N PHE A 494 -0.84 8.97 -27.61
CA PHE A 494 -0.53 8.05 -28.73
C PHE A 494 -1.26 6.70 -28.60
#